data_AF-A0A918TLW2-F1
#
_entry.id   AF-A0A918TLW2-F1
#
_cell.length_a   1.000
_cell.length_b   1.000
_cell.length_c   1.000
_cell.angle_alpha   90.00
_cell.angle_beta   90.00
_cell.angle_gamma   90.00
#
_symmetry.space_group_name_H-M   'P 1'
#
loop_
_entity.id
_entity.type
_entity.pdbx_description
1 polymer ?
#
loop_
_entity_poly.entity_id
_entity_poly.type
_entity_poly.pdbx_seq_one_letter_code
_entity_poly.pdbx_strand_id
1 'polypeptide(L)' 'MSEHPVIRFTTELMVVSDLDQATAGAFVRTVYQEGVHEGEQRLITELHRRDREIADLERELARARGEGAG' A
#
# COMPACT_ATOMS: atom_id res chain seq x y z
N MET A 1 -8.97 -26.73 4.05
CA MET A 1 -8.15 -25.51 3.86
C MET A 1 -8.92 -24.59 2.94
N SER A 2 -9.06 -23.30 3.27
CA SER A 2 -9.66 -22.32 2.35
C SER A 2 -8.76 -22.17 1.12
N GLU A 3 -9.36 -22.13 -0.06
CA GLU A 3 -8.65 -21.79 -1.30
C GLU A 3 -8.05 -20.37 -1.19
N HIS A 4 -6.88 -20.17 -1.80
CA HIS A 4 -6.22 -18.87 -1.81
C HIS A 4 -7.08 -17.86 -2.60
N PRO A 5 -7.36 -16.65 -2.08
CA PRO A 5 -8.31 -15.71 -2.70
C PRO A 5 -8.01 -15.38 -4.18
N VAL A 6 -6.73 -15.28 -4.53
CA VAL A 6 -6.30 -15.02 -5.93
C VAL A 6 -6.64 -16.19 -6.85
N ILE A 7 -6.55 -17.43 -6.37
CA ILE A 7 -6.90 -18.61 -7.16
C ILE A 7 -8.40 -18.61 -7.41
N ARG A 8 -9.20 -18.45 -6.34
CA ARG A 8 -10.66 -18.34 -6.44
C ARG A 8 -11.09 -17.23 -7.41
N PHE A 9 -10.52 -16.04 -7.28
CA PHE A 9 -10.82 -14.91 -8.17
C PHE A 9 -10.45 -15.20 -9.62
N THR A 10 -9.30 -15.84 -9.88
CA THR A 10 -8.90 -16.20 -11.25
C THR A 10 -9.89 -17.19 -11.87
N THR A 11 -10.35 -18.18 -11.10
CA THR A 11 -11.37 -19.13 -11.55
C THR A 11 -12.71 -18.44 -11.81
N GLU A 12 -13.18 -17.58 -10.91
CA GLU A 12 -14.39 -16.80 -11.11
C GLU A 12 -14.29 -15.91 -12.36
N LEU A 13 -13.14 -15.27 -12.58
CA LEU A 13 -12.88 -14.46 -13.76
C LEU A 13 -13.00 -15.28 -15.04
N MET A 14 -12.38 -16.47 -15.09
CA MET A 14 -12.48 -17.37 -16.24
C MET A 14 -13.95 -17.71 -16.56
N VAL A 15 -14.75 -17.99 -15.53
CA VAL A 15 -16.19 -18.33 -15.70
C VAL A 15 -17.00 -17.18 -16.31
N VAL A 16 -16.68 -15.93 -15.96
CA VAL A 16 -17.47 -14.77 -16.40
C VAL A 16 -16.96 -14.09 -17.67
N SER A 17 -15.78 -14.48 -18.18
CA SER A 17 -15.10 -13.77 -19.27
C SER A 17 -14.66 -14.64 -20.45
N ASP A 18 -14.91 -15.95 -20.42
CA ASP A 18 -14.44 -16.93 -21.42
C ASP A 18 -12.91 -16.90 -21.67
N LEU A 19 -12.16 -16.27 -20.76
CA LEU A 19 -10.70 -16.26 -20.83
C LEU A 19 -10.15 -17.63 -20.47
N ASP A 20 -9.13 -18.05 -21.23
CA ASP A 20 -8.33 -19.20 -20.82
C ASP A 20 -7.53 -18.88 -19.55
N GLN A 21 -7.05 -19.94 -18.90
CA GLN A 21 -6.32 -19.82 -17.64
C GLN A 21 -5.05 -18.97 -17.75
N ALA A 22 -4.37 -19.02 -18.90
CA ALA A 22 -3.14 -18.27 -19.12
C ALA A 22 -3.42 -16.76 -19.18
N THR A 23 -4.47 -16.38 -19.91
CA THR A 23 -4.88 -14.99 -20.09
C THR A 23 -5.50 -14.42 -18.82
N ALA A 24 -6.37 -15.17 -18.15
CA ALA A 24 -6.92 -14.77 -16.86
C ALA A 24 -5.82 -14.63 -15.80
N GLY A 25 -4.87 -15.58 -15.74
CA GLY A 25 -3.74 -15.52 -14.83
C GLY A 25 -2.81 -14.33 -15.09
N ALA A 26 -2.52 -14.03 -16.36
CA ALA A 26 -1.74 -12.86 -16.73
C ALA A 26 -2.44 -11.56 -16.31
N PHE A 27 -3.75 -11.45 -16.57
CA PHE A 27 -4.55 -10.29 -16.18
C PHE A 27 -4.54 -10.06 -14.65
N VAL A 28 -4.87 -11.10 -13.87
CA VAL A 28 -4.89 -11.01 -12.40
C VAL A 28 -3.52 -10.62 -11.85
N ARG A 29 -2.44 -11.16 -12.43
CA ARG A 29 -1.07 -10.82 -12.04
C ARG A 29 -0.76 -9.35 -12.28
N THR A 30 -1.11 -8.82 -13.45
CA THR A 30 -0.87 -7.41 -13.78
C THR A 30 -1.63 -6.49 -12.82
N VAL A 31 -2.92 -6.73 -12.61
CA VAL A 31 -3.74 -5.92 -11.68
C VAL A 31 -3.19 -5.99 -10.25
N TYR A 32 -2.78 -7.17 -9.79
CA TYR A 32 -2.16 -7.33 -8.48
C TYR A 32 -0.87 -6.51 -8.35
N GLN A 33 0.00 -6.56 -9.36
CA GLN A 33 1.27 -5.83 -9.37
C GLN A 33 1.07 -4.31 -9.39
N GLU A 34 0.11 -3.81 -10.16
CA GLU A 34 -0.26 -2.40 -10.18
C GLU A 34 -0.79 -1.95 -8.81
N GLY A 35 -1.66 -2.75 -8.19
CA GLY A 35 -2.18 -2.46 -6.85
C GLY A 35 -1.08 -2.44 -5.78
N VAL A 36 -0.12 -3.37 -5.84
CA VAL A 36 1.07 -3.36 -4.97
C VAL A 36 1.87 -2.07 -5.17
N HIS A 37 2.16 -1.70 -6.42
CA HIS A 37 2.93 -0.50 -6.71
C HIS A 37 2.25 0.78 -6.22
N GLU A 38 0.94 0.92 -6.43
CA GLU A 38 0.15 2.04 -5.90
C GLU A 38 0.17 2.05 -4.36
N GLY A 39 0.09 0.88 -3.73
CA GLY A 39 0.20 0.73 -2.28
C GLY A 39 1.55 1.21 -1.73
N GLU A 40 2.64 0.81 -2.38
CA GLU A 40 4.01 1.22 -2.04
C GLU A 40 4.19 2.73 -2.15
N GLN A 41 3.71 3.35 -3.23
CA GLN A 41 3.77 4.80 -3.43
C GLN A 41 2.99 5.57 -2.35
N ARG A 42 1.79 5.08 -1.99
CA ARG A 42 0.99 5.67 -0.90
C ARG A 42 1.69 5.55 0.44
N LEU A 43 2.29 4.39 0.73
CA LEU A 43 3.04 4.17 1.97
C LEU A 43 4.23 5.13 2.07
N ILE A 44 5.03 5.27 1.02
CA ILE A 44 6.18 6.20 0.99
C ILE A 44 5.71 7.64 1.25
N THR A 45 4.63 8.06 0.62
CA THR A 45 4.06 9.40 0.81
C THR A 45 3.65 9.64 2.26
N GLU A 46 2.99 8.67 2.88
CA GLU A 46 2.55 8.75 4.27
C GLU A 46 3.73 8.74 5.26
N LEU A 47 4.77 7.95 4.98
CA LEU A 47 6.00 7.95 5.77
C LEU A 47 6.66 9.33 5.75
N HIS A 48 6.83 9.93 4.56
CA HIS A 48 7.39 11.28 4.46
C HIS A 48 6.52 12.37 5.10
N ARG A 49 5.20 12.17 5.18
CA ARG A 49 4.32 13.07 5.94
C ARG A 49 4.60 12.95 7.44
N ARG A 50 4.67 11.72 7.96
CA ARG A 50 4.95 11.45 9.38
C ARG A 50 6.33 11.91 9.80
N ASP A 51 7.36 11.70 8.98
CA ASP A 51 8.72 12.14 9.31
C ASP A 51 8.79 13.66 9.47
N ARG A 52 8.08 14.41 8.62
CA ARG A 52 7.98 15.87 8.75
C ARG A 52 7.24 16.28 10.02
N GLU A 53 6.12 15.62 10.33
CA GLU A 53 5.36 15.87 11.54
C GLU A 53 6.18 15.60 12.81
N ILE A 54 6.96 14.51 12.82
CA ILE A 54 7.89 14.20 13.92
C ILE A 54 8.95 15.29 14.05
N ALA A 55 9.60 15.69 12.94
CA ALA A 55 10.61 16.73 12.96
C ALA A 55 10.06 18.10 13.42
N ASP A 56 8.80 18.41 13.10
CA ASP A 56 8.11 19.61 13.58
C ASP A 56 7.90 19.55 15.09
N LEU A 57 7.38 18.44 15.60
CA LEU A 57 7.16 18.21 17.02
C LEU A 57 8.47 18.21 17.83
N GLU A 58 9.54 17.62 17.30
CA GLU A 58 10.87 17.65 17.92
C GLU A 58 11.40 19.08 18.04
N ARG A 59 11.20 19.91 17.01
CA ARG A 59 11.57 21.33 17.05
C ARG A 59 10.74 22.10 18.06
N GLU A 60 9.44 21.86 18.13
CA GLU A 60 8.56 22.48 19.13
C GLU A 60 8.94 22.08 20.56
N LEU A 61 9.22 20.81 20.80
CA LEU A 61 9.68 20.31 22.09
C LEU A 61 11.02 20.94 22.51
N ALA A 62 11.95 21.08 21.56
CA ALA A 62 13.23 21.74 21.82
C ALA A 62 13.06 23.22 22.20
N ARG A 63 12.15 23.94 21.51
CA ARG A 63 11.81 25.34 21.86
C ARG A 63 11.20 25.43 23.25
N ALA A 64 10.19 24.62 23.55
CA ALA A 64 9.53 24.61 24.85
C ALA A 64 10.51 24.30 26.01
N ARG A 65 11.49 23.42 25.78
CA ARG A 65 12.56 23.14 26.76
C ARG A 65 13.56 24.29 26.92
N GLY A 66 13.85 25.03 25.84
CA GLY A 66 14.71 26.21 25.87
C GLY A 66 14.05 27.44 26.50
N GLU A 67 12.74 27.61 26.31
CA GLU A 67 11.94 28.71 26.87
C GLU A 67 11.61 28.52 28.36
N GLY A 68 11.70 27.30 28.90
CA GLY A 68 11.51 27.03 30.33
C GLY A 68 12.72 27.31 31.23
N ALA A 69 13.84 27.80 30.67
CA ALA A 69 15.09 28.05 31.39
C ALA A 69 15.43 29.54 31.59
N GLY A 70 14.53 30.46 31.21
CA GLY A 70 14.62 31.90 31.47
C GLY A 70 13.52 32.35 32.43
#